data_AF-A0A2V6NIF5-F1
#
_entry.id   AF-A0A2V6NIF5-F1
#
_cell.length_a   1.000
_cell.length_b   1.000
_cell.length_c   1.000
_cell.angle_alpha   90.00
_cell.angle_beta   90.00
_cell.angle_gamma   90.00
#
_symmetry.space_group_name_H-M   'P 1'
#
loop_
_entity.id
_entity.type
_entity.pdbx_description
1 polymer ?
#
loop_
_entity_poly.entity_id
_entity_poly.type
_entity_poly.pdbx_seq_one_letter_code
_entity_poly.pdbx_strand_id
1 'polypeptide(L)'
;MMVTRKLAVYLALLLLVCGIGKILSAPVPPTKSQKGTAARPTPKRTDLIDDSLALPPARDLNLGIEGGHKAEALAHFAEGIDFEEDGEMEKALEAYRQVLNVDPGQIELAVRVAALLTRDDDYPSAIDVLKDAVKV
;
A
#
# COMPACT_ATOMS: atom_id res chain seq x y z
N MET A 1 -44.38 -29.77 -14.93
CA MET A 1 -43.89 -29.84 -13.53
C MET A 1 -42.39 -29.58 -13.33
N MET A 2 -41.58 -29.29 -14.37
CA MET A 2 -40.13 -29.02 -14.21
C MET A 2 -39.77 -27.54 -14.05
N VAL A 3 -40.60 -26.63 -14.58
CA VAL A 3 -40.34 -25.16 -14.53
C VAL A 3 -40.56 -24.59 -13.13
N THR A 4 -41.59 -25.06 -12.42
CA THR A 4 -41.89 -24.64 -11.05
C THR A 4 -40.83 -25.07 -10.04
N ARG A 5 -40.17 -26.21 -10.28
CA ARG A 5 -39.04 -26.69 -9.47
C ARG A 5 -37.79 -25.82 -9.65
N LYS A 6 -37.49 -25.39 -10.88
CA LYS A 6 -36.35 -24.48 -11.15
C LYS A 6 -36.57 -23.10 -10.53
N LEU A 7 -37.79 -22.57 -10.62
CA LEU A 7 -38.14 -21.28 -10.01
C LEU A 7 -37.97 -21.28 -8.48
N ALA A 8 -38.39 -22.36 -7.82
CA ALA A 8 -38.24 -22.53 -6.37
C ALA A 8 -36.76 -22.59 -5.94
N VAL A 9 -35.90 -23.21 -6.75
CA VAL A 9 -34.45 -23.27 -6.47
C VAL A 9 -33.79 -21.91 -6.61
N TYR A 10 -34.14 -21.12 -7.63
CA TYR A 10 -33.62 -19.75 -7.78
C TYR A 10 -34.07 -18.82 -6.65
N LEU A 11 -35.32 -18.97 -6.20
CA LEU A 11 -35.86 -18.16 -5.11
C LEU A 11 -35.24 -18.54 -3.76
N ALA A 12 -34.94 -19.83 -3.54
CA ALA A 12 -34.17 -20.29 -2.38
C ALA A 12 -32.72 -19.79 -2.40
N LEU A 13 -32.08 -19.76 -3.58
CA LEU A 13 -30.72 -19.24 -3.73
C LEU A 13 -30.66 -17.72 -3.46
N LEU A 14 -31.66 -16.98 -3.94
CA LEU A 14 -31.81 -15.54 -3.70
C LEU A 14 -31.99 -15.21 -2.21
N LEU A 15 -32.80 -16.00 -1.49
CA LEU A 15 -33.01 -15.84 -0.05
C LEU A 15 -31.76 -16.21 0.77
N LEU A 16 -30.98 -17.18 0.31
CA LEU A 16 -29.71 -17.55 0.94
C LEU A 16 -28.64 -16.46 0.77
N VAL A 17 -28.61 -15.77 -0.38
CA VAL A 17 -27.72 -14.62 -0.63
C VAL A 17 -28.15 -13.38 0.17
N CYS A 18 -29.46 -13.11 0.29
CA CYS A 18 -29.96 -12.01 1.12
C CYS A 18 -29.88 -12.26 2.64
N GLY A 19 -29.87 -13.53 3.07
CA GLY A 19 -29.86 -13.93 4.48
C GLY A 19 -28.53 -13.71 5.21
N ILE A 20 -27.44 -13.45 4.49
CA ILE A 20 -26.10 -13.26 5.10
C ILE A 20 -25.88 -11.79 5.52
N GLY A 21 -26.75 -10.86 5.11
CA GLY A 21 -26.60 -9.42 5.39
C GLY A 21 -27.00 -8.93 6.79
N LYS A 22 -27.35 -9.81 7.73
CA LYS A 22 -27.76 -9.41 9.09
C LYS A 22 -27.25 -10.38 10.15
N ILE A 23 -25.96 -10.32 10.47
CA ILE A 23 -25.43 -10.89 11.72
C ILE A 23 -24.48 -9.87 12.39
N LEU A 24 -25.05 -9.22 13.40
CA LEU A 24 -24.48 -8.93 14.72
C LEU A 24 -23.34 -7.90 14.84
N SER A 25 -23.76 -6.65 15.11
CA SER A 25 -22.97 -5.69 15.90
C SER A 25 -22.72 -6.24 17.30
N ALA A 26 -21.46 -6.39 17.69
CA ALA A 26 -21.05 -6.59 19.08
C ALA A 26 -20.56 -5.24 19.67
N PRO A 27 -20.92 -4.89 20.92
CA PRO A 27 -20.38 -3.68 21.58
C PRO A 27 -18.95 -3.96 22.06
N VAL A 28 -18.01 -3.10 21.65
CA VAL A 28 -16.65 -3.09 22.18
C VAL A 28 -16.69 -2.56 23.63
N PRO A 29 -16.08 -3.24 24.62
CA PRO A 29 -16.00 -2.74 25.99
C PRO A 29 -15.07 -1.52 26.09
N PRO A 30 -15.34 -0.56 26.99
CA PRO A 30 -14.44 0.57 27.18
C PRO A 30 -13.17 0.13 27.91
N THR A 31 -12.04 0.16 27.21
CA THR A 31 -10.72 0.09 27.81
C THR A 31 -10.52 1.32 28.69
N LYS A 32 -10.56 1.12 30.01
CA LYS A 32 -10.00 2.06 30.98
C LYS A 32 -8.51 2.26 30.67
N SER A 33 -8.14 3.44 30.15
CA SER A 33 -6.77 3.93 30.25
C SER A 33 -6.74 5.18 31.14
N GLN A 34 -6.29 4.90 32.37
CA GLN A 34 -5.72 5.75 33.41
C GLN A 34 -5.95 7.27 33.38
N LYS A 35 -6.70 7.72 34.38
CA LYS A 35 -6.72 9.07 34.92
C LYS A 35 -5.42 9.33 35.71
N GLY A 36 -4.59 10.23 35.19
CA GLY A 36 -3.99 11.34 35.95
C GLY A 36 -2.69 11.11 36.73
N THR A 37 -1.63 11.76 36.27
CA THR A 37 -0.69 12.47 37.17
C THR A 37 -0.18 13.76 36.53
N ALA A 38 -0.38 14.85 37.27
CA ALA A 38 0.28 16.16 37.22
C ALA A 38 0.15 17.01 35.94
N ALA A 39 -0.69 18.03 36.04
CA ALA A 39 -0.69 19.21 35.18
C ALA A 39 0.68 19.92 35.25
N ARG A 40 1.50 19.76 34.21
CA ARG A 40 2.44 20.82 33.81
C ARG A 40 1.64 21.88 33.06
N PRO A 41 1.82 23.17 33.31
CA PRO A 41 1.21 24.19 32.48
C PRO A 41 1.80 24.03 31.07
N THR A 42 1.02 23.52 30.15
CA THR A 42 1.34 23.61 28.72
C THR A 42 1.40 25.10 28.42
N PRO A 43 2.54 25.66 27.94
CA PRO A 43 2.51 26.98 27.36
C PRO A 43 1.49 26.88 26.22
N LYS A 44 0.42 27.67 26.34
CA LYS A 44 -0.59 27.83 25.30
C LYS A 44 0.16 28.47 24.14
N ARG A 45 0.73 27.65 23.26
CA ARG A 45 1.39 28.09 22.05
C ARG A 45 0.29 28.55 21.10
N THR A 46 -0.23 29.75 21.33
CA THR A 46 -0.97 30.54 20.35
C THR A 46 0.00 31.11 19.32
N ASP A 47 0.90 30.26 18.82
CA ASP A 47 1.68 30.59 17.64
C ASP A 47 0.80 30.05 16.51
N LEU A 48 -0.08 30.91 16.00
CA LEU A 48 -0.50 30.79 14.61
C LEU A 48 0.81 30.65 13.84
N ILE A 49 1.15 29.43 13.42
CA ILE A 49 2.32 29.23 12.56
C ILE A 49 1.90 29.92 11.26
N ASP A 50 2.41 31.13 11.08
CA ASP A 50 2.19 31.94 9.90
C ASP A 50 2.98 31.30 8.76
N ASP A 51 2.41 30.26 8.17
CA ASP A 51 2.95 29.57 7.00
C ASP A 51 2.85 30.44 5.72
N SER A 52 2.40 31.71 5.83
CA SER A 52 2.32 32.65 4.71
C SER A 52 3.68 33.02 4.13
N LEU A 53 4.78 32.72 4.84
CA LEU A 53 6.13 32.82 4.31
C LEU A 53 6.58 31.44 3.84
N ALA A 54 6.19 31.05 2.62
CA ALA A 54 6.78 29.92 1.91
C ALA A 54 8.25 30.25 1.55
N LEU A 55 9.11 30.31 2.56
CA LEU A 55 10.55 30.45 2.40
C LEU A 55 11.10 29.13 1.87
N PRO A 56 12.04 29.15 0.92
CA PRO A 56 12.71 27.92 0.50
C PRO A 56 13.39 27.27 1.71
N PRO A 57 13.44 25.93 1.76
CA PRO A 57 14.11 25.22 2.85
C PRO A 57 15.58 25.64 2.94
N ALA A 58 16.13 25.57 4.16
CA ALA A 58 17.54 25.86 4.39
C ALA A 58 18.42 24.94 3.52
N ARG A 59 19.55 25.45 3.03
CA ARG A 59 20.37 24.74 2.02
C ARG A 59 20.87 23.38 2.48
N ASP A 60 21.08 23.21 3.78
CA ASP A 60 21.47 21.98 4.46
C ASP A 60 20.34 20.94 4.55
N LEU A 61 19.08 21.35 4.30
CA LEU A 61 17.92 20.46 4.20
C LEU A 61 17.67 19.97 2.77
N ASN A 62 18.37 20.52 1.77
CA ASN A 62 18.24 20.04 0.40
C ASN A 62 18.87 18.65 0.27
N LEU A 63 18.14 17.75 -0.39
CA LEU A 63 18.67 16.44 -0.73
C LEU A 63 19.89 16.58 -1.65
N GLY A 64 20.97 15.88 -1.32
CA GLY A 64 22.06 15.64 -2.26
C GLY A 64 21.57 14.74 -3.40
N ILE A 65 22.35 14.65 -4.49
CA ILE A 65 21.98 13.87 -5.68
C ILE A 65 21.58 12.43 -5.32
N GLU A 66 22.38 11.74 -4.51
CA GLU A 66 22.07 10.37 -4.05
C GLU A 66 20.78 10.29 -3.24
N GLY A 67 20.53 11.28 -2.38
CA GLY A 67 19.30 11.37 -1.59
C GLY A 67 18.09 11.65 -2.47
N GLY A 68 18.26 12.44 -3.53
CA GLY A 68 17.25 12.71 -4.55
C GLY A 68 16.84 11.45 -5.29
N HIS A 69 17.81 10.69 -5.82
CA HIS A 69 17.53 9.43 -6.51
C HIS A 69 16.84 8.41 -5.60
N LYS A 70 17.24 8.32 -4.32
CA LYS A 70 16.56 7.46 -3.34
C LYS A 70 15.14 7.90 -3.04
N ALA A 71 14.90 9.21 -2.93
CA ALA A 71 13.57 9.74 -2.72
C ALA A 71 12.65 9.47 -3.93
N GLU A 72 13.17 9.64 -5.15
CA GLU A 72 12.47 9.32 -6.40
C GLU A 72 12.17 7.82 -6.51
N ALA A 73 13.13 6.96 -6.19
CA ALA A 73 12.91 5.51 -6.11
C ALA A 73 11.82 5.14 -5.09
N LEU A 74 11.80 5.78 -3.92
CA LEU A 74 10.73 5.56 -2.94
C LEU A 74 9.36 6.03 -3.43
N ALA A 75 9.30 7.11 -4.21
CA ALA A 75 8.06 7.56 -4.85
C ALA A 75 7.55 6.53 -5.86
N HIS A 76 8.42 6.01 -6.73
CA HIS A 76 8.06 4.93 -7.65
C HIS A 76 7.69 3.63 -6.94
N PHE A 77 8.31 3.32 -5.80
CA PHE A 77 7.88 2.18 -5.00
C PHE A 77 6.43 2.34 -4.52
N ALA A 78 6.05 3.53 -4.03
CA ALA A 78 4.68 3.81 -3.63
C ALA A 78 3.70 3.72 -4.81
N GLU A 79 4.03 4.31 -5.95
CA GLU A 79 3.23 4.18 -7.18
C GLU A 79 3.08 2.71 -7.61
N GLY A 80 4.14 1.92 -7.50
CA GLY A 80 4.11 0.50 -7.83
C GLY A 80 3.16 -0.29 -6.93
N ILE A 81 3.11 0.05 -5.64
CA ILE A 81 2.15 -0.55 -4.69
C ILE A 81 0.72 -0.15 -5.08
N ASP A 82 0.47 1.13 -5.35
CA ASP A 82 -0.86 1.62 -5.73
C ASP A 82 -1.35 0.92 -7.01
N PHE A 83 -0.50 0.82 -8.04
CA PHE A 83 -0.83 0.10 -9.27
C PHE A 83 -1.05 -1.41 -9.05
N GLU A 84 -0.26 -2.04 -8.17
CA GLU A 84 -0.43 -3.45 -7.84
C GLU A 84 -1.77 -3.71 -7.14
N GLU A 85 -2.17 -2.83 -6.21
CA GLU A 85 -3.45 -2.88 -5.50
C GLU A 85 -4.64 -2.65 -6.45
N ASP A 86 -4.50 -1.75 -7.42
CA ASP A 86 -5.50 -1.47 -8.45
C ASP A 86 -5.55 -2.55 -9.56
N GLY A 87 -4.60 -3.49 -9.55
CA GLY A 87 -4.49 -4.56 -10.55
C GLY A 87 -3.88 -4.13 -11.89
N GLU A 88 -3.30 -2.94 -11.95
CA GLU A 88 -2.58 -2.40 -13.11
C GLU A 88 -1.15 -2.96 -13.17
N MET A 89 -1.05 -4.27 -13.43
CA MET A 89 0.18 -5.04 -13.25
C MET A 89 1.38 -4.51 -14.04
N GLU A 90 1.17 -4.11 -15.30
CA GLU A 90 2.24 -3.60 -16.15
C GLU A 90 2.80 -2.28 -15.64
N LYS A 91 1.93 -1.41 -15.10
CA LYS A 91 2.37 -0.14 -14.51
C LYS A 91 3.12 -0.36 -13.20
N ALA A 92 2.66 -1.30 -12.38
CA ALA A 92 3.37 -1.69 -11.16
C ALA A 92 4.78 -2.20 -11.47
N LEU A 93 4.92 -3.07 -12.49
CA LEU A 93 6.22 -3.57 -12.93
C LEU A 93 7.15 -2.46 -13.43
N GLU A 94 6.64 -1.49 -14.19
CA GLU A 94 7.43 -0.36 -14.66
C GLU A 94 7.91 0.52 -13.48
N ALA A 95 7.02 0.84 -12.56
CA ALA A 95 7.34 1.60 -11.35
C ALA A 95 8.42 0.88 -10.52
N TYR A 96 8.26 -0.42 -10.26
CA TYR A 96 9.26 -1.20 -9.53
C TYR A 96 10.61 -1.32 -10.25
N ARG A 97 10.63 -1.33 -11.59
CA ARG A 97 11.90 -1.29 -12.35
C ARG A 97 12.67 0.00 -12.08
N GLN A 98 12.00 1.14 -11.95
CA GLN A 98 12.67 2.40 -11.61
C GLN A 98 13.37 2.33 -10.24
N VAL A 99 12.78 1.63 -9.28
CA VAL A 99 13.40 1.41 -7.96
C VAL A 99 14.64 0.53 -8.06
N LEU A 100 14.55 -0.60 -8.79
CA LEU A 100 15.66 -1.54 -8.98
C LEU A 100 16.81 -0.93 -9.81
N ASN A 101 16.56 0.11 -10.61
CA ASN A 101 17.64 0.84 -11.28
C ASN A 101 18.49 1.67 -10.30
N VAL A 102 17.92 2.09 -9.18
CA VAL A 102 18.61 2.85 -8.12
C VAL A 102 19.25 1.92 -7.09
N ASP A 103 18.54 0.87 -6.70
CA ASP A 103 19.04 -0.18 -5.80
C ASP A 103 18.81 -1.57 -6.41
N PRO A 104 19.72 -2.03 -7.28
CA PRO A 104 19.59 -3.36 -7.90
C PRO A 104 19.67 -4.51 -6.89
N GLY A 105 20.25 -4.27 -5.71
CA GLY A 105 20.43 -5.26 -4.65
C GLY A 105 19.22 -5.42 -3.73
N GLN A 106 18.10 -4.75 -4.02
CA GLN A 106 16.89 -4.83 -3.20
C GLN A 106 16.14 -6.15 -3.41
N ILE A 107 16.65 -7.22 -2.78
CA ILE A 107 16.16 -8.60 -2.95
C ILE A 107 14.66 -8.73 -2.71
N GLU A 108 14.12 -8.04 -1.69
CA GLU A 108 12.69 -8.12 -1.36
C GLU A 108 11.80 -7.61 -2.51
N LEU A 109 12.21 -6.50 -3.14
CA LEU A 109 11.50 -5.96 -4.29
C LEU A 109 11.67 -6.86 -5.52
N ALA A 110 12.88 -7.38 -5.75
CA ALA A 110 13.12 -8.32 -6.84
C ALA A 110 12.23 -9.58 -6.73
N VAL A 111 12.03 -10.10 -5.51
CA VAL A 111 11.11 -11.21 -5.23
C VAL A 111 9.67 -10.84 -5.54
N ARG A 112 9.22 -9.65 -5.13
CA ARG A 112 7.87 -9.17 -5.46
C ARG A 112 7.67 -9.06 -6.98
N VAL A 113 8.60 -8.42 -7.70
CA VAL A 113 8.55 -8.30 -9.17
C VAL A 113 8.51 -9.67 -9.83
N ALA A 114 9.35 -10.61 -9.40
CA ALA A 114 9.35 -11.97 -9.93
C ALA A 114 8.02 -12.70 -9.68
N ALA A 115 7.38 -12.49 -8.52
CA ALA A 115 6.07 -13.05 -8.22
C ALA A 115 4.98 -12.47 -9.15
N LEU A 116 5.05 -11.18 -9.46
CA LEU A 116 4.13 -10.53 -10.41
C LEU A 116 4.33 -11.06 -11.83
N LEU A 117 5.57 -11.15 -12.31
CA LEU A 117 5.89 -11.73 -13.62
C LEU A 117 5.44 -13.19 -13.73
N THR A 118 5.55 -13.97 -12.65
CA THR A 118 5.08 -15.35 -12.60
C THR A 118 3.56 -15.45 -12.74
N ARG A 119 2.80 -14.46 -12.23
CA ARG A 119 1.33 -14.43 -12.40
C ARG A 119 0.91 -14.17 -13.84
N ASP A 120 1.79 -13.57 -14.63
CA ASP A 120 1.63 -13.32 -16.07
C ASP A 120 2.31 -14.41 -16.93
N ASP A 121 2.70 -15.54 -16.32
CA ASP A 121 3.43 -16.64 -16.97
C ASP A 121 4.78 -16.24 -17.61
N ASP A 122 5.35 -15.07 -17.28
CA ASP A 122 6.68 -14.63 -17.71
C ASP A 122 7.78 -15.13 -16.75
N TYR A 123 7.93 -16.44 -16.72
CA TYR A 123 8.97 -17.12 -15.93
C TYR A 123 10.41 -16.71 -16.33
N PRO A 124 10.76 -16.53 -17.61
CA PRO A 124 12.10 -16.10 -18.00
C PRO A 124 12.50 -14.77 -17.35
N SER A 125 11.66 -13.74 -17.47
CA SER A 125 11.95 -12.43 -16.87
C SER A 125 12.00 -12.50 -15.35
N ALA A 126 11.13 -13.30 -14.72
CA ALA A 126 11.14 -13.48 -13.26
C ALA A 126 12.50 -14.05 -12.77
N ILE A 127 13.04 -15.05 -13.47
CA ILE A 127 14.34 -15.65 -13.14
C ILE A 127 15.47 -14.63 -13.34
N ASP A 128 15.43 -13.84 -14.40
CA ASP A 128 16.47 -12.86 -14.71
C ASP A 128 16.52 -11.75 -13.65
N VAL A 129 15.36 -11.22 -13.24
CA VAL A 129 15.28 -10.22 -12.15
C VAL A 129 15.89 -10.76 -10.85
N LEU A 130 15.57 -11.99 -10.47
CA LEU A 130 16.12 -12.61 -9.26
C LEU A 130 17.64 -12.84 -9.36
N LYS A 131 18.11 -13.26 -10.55
CA LYS A 131 19.55 -13.44 -10.80
C LYS A 131 20.30 -12.13 -10.71
N ASP A 132 19.74 -11.06 -11.24
CA ASP A 132 20.40 -9.76 -11.20
C ASP A 132 20.49 -9.23 -9.77
N ALA A 133 19.43 -9.39 -8.97
CA ALA A 133 19.42 -8.97 -7.57
C ALA A 133 20.46 -9.68 -6.68
N VAL A 134 20.86 -10.91 -7.01
CA VAL A 134 21.87 -11.66 -6.23
C VAL A 134 23.30 -11.50 -6.73
N LYS A 135 23.51 -10.85 -7.88
CA LYS A 135 24.86 -10.61 -8.44
C LYS A 135 25.54 -9.36 -7.85
N VAL A 136 24.76 -8.46 -7.25
CA VAL A 136 25.20 -7.15 -6.75
C VAL A 136 26.19 -7.29 -5.60
#